data_AF-A0A3E1EAF3-F1
#
_entry.id   AF-A0A3E1EAF3-F1
#
_cell.length_a   1.000
_cell.length_b   1.000
_cell.length_c   1.000
_cell.angle_alpha   90.00
_cell.angle_beta   90.00
_cell.angle_gamma   90.00
#
_symmetry.space_group_name_H-M   'P 1'
#
loop_
_entity.id
_entity.type
_entity.pdbx_description
1 polymer ?
#
loop_
_entity_poly.entity_id
_entity_poly.type
_entity_poly.pdbx_seq_one_letter_code
_entity_poly.pdbx_strand_id
1 'polypeptide(L)'
;MVRQGGAVSPDKIPLNQENNTLTYTGLSGDRFKLFTDQIKPPRINDNPIDYAPARAYDSPFVQGDLDSGLVMIRKGDRKLVLNFNE
;
A
#
# COMPACT_ATOMS: atom_id res chain seq x y z
N MET A 1 -6.00 -34.20 11.66
CA MET A 1 -5.30 -33.17 12.47
C MET A 1 -3.91 -33.72 12.73
N VAL A 2 -2.84 -33.15 12.19
CA VAL A 2 -2.14 -31.96 12.69
C VAL A 2 -1.41 -31.30 11.51
N ARG A 3 -1.67 -30.01 11.23
CA ARG A 3 -0.79 -29.21 10.37
C ARG A 3 0.27 -28.59 11.27
N GLN A 4 1.50 -29.03 11.13
CA GLN A 4 2.64 -28.45 11.84
C GLN A 4 2.83 -27.00 11.35
N GLY A 5 2.67 -26.04 12.26
CA GLY A 5 3.15 -24.68 12.06
C GLY A 5 4.67 -24.69 12.13
N GLY A 6 5.31 -24.78 10.97
CA GLY A 6 6.75 -24.54 10.86
C GLY A 6 7.02 -23.05 11.05
N ALA A 7 7.88 -22.71 12.00
CA ALA A 7 8.37 -21.35 12.17
C ALA A 7 9.04 -20.91 10.87
N VAL A 8 8.57 -19.80 10.30
CA VAL A 8 9.16 -19.18 9.11
C VAL A 8 10.47 -18.54 9.53
N SER A 9 11.60 -18.99 8.99
CA SER A 9 12.89 -18.32 9.18
C SER A 9 12.76 -16.86 8.69
N PRO A 10 13.20 -15.85 9.47
CA PRO A 10 13.05 -14.44 9.10
C PRO A 10 13.74 -14.07 7.78
N ASP A 11 14.67 -14.92 7.32
CA ASP A 11 15.46 -14.70 6.11
C ASP A 11 14.77 -15.20 4.82
N LYS A 12 13.60 -15.87 4.93
CA LYS A 12 12.86 -16.38 3.76
C LYS A 12 11.37 -16.19 3.91
N ILE A 13 10.83 -15.23 3.18
CA ILE A 13 9.38 -15.03 3.04
C ILE A 13 8.82 -16.14 2.13
N PRO A 14 7.88 -16.98 2.60
CA PRO A 14 7.26 -18.01 1.79
C PRO A 14 6.37 -17.35 0.74
N LEU A 15 6.69 -17.62 -0.52
CA LEU A 15 6.00 -17.13 -1.68
C LEU A 15 5.24 -18.29 -2.32
N ASN A 16 3.93 -18.13 -2.47
CA ASN A 16 3.06 -19.12 -3.11
C ASN A 16 2.54 -18.58 -4.44
N GLN A 17 2.76 -19.32 -5.52
CA GLN A 17 2.28 -19.00 -6.84
C GLN A 17 1.32 -20.10 -7.31
N GLU A 18 0.08 -19.72 -7.58
CA GLU A 18 -0.96 -20.60 -8.10
C GLU A 18 -1.68 -19.87 -9.24
N ASN A 19 -1.73 -20.48 -10.42
CA ASN A 19 -2.28 -19.87 -11.63
C ASN A 19 -1.69 -18.46 -11.88
N ASN A 20 -2.55 -17.48 -12.17
CA ASN A 20 -2.19 -16.07 -12.36
C ASN A 20 -2.11 -15.28 -11.03
N THR A 21 -1.92 -15.95 -9.89
CA THR A 21 -1.92 -15.31 -8.57
C THR A 21 -0.66 -15.63 -7.79
N LEU A 22 -0.01 -14.57 -7.31
CA LEU A 22 1.12 -14.63 -6.41
C LEU A 22 0.70 -14.15 -5.03
N THR A 23 0.95 -14.94 -4.00
CA THR A 23 0.61 -14.60 -2.61
C THR A 23 1.81 -14.75 -1.69
N TYR A 24 1.95 -13.82 -0.74
CA TYR A 24 2.93 -13.92 0.33
C TYR A 24 2.50 -13.05 1.53
N THR A 25 3.06 -13.33 2.70
CA THR A 25 2.90 -12.50 3.90
C THR A 25 4.21 -11.76 4.16
N GLY A 26 4.16 -10.42 4.19
CA GLY A 26 5.34 -9.60 4.46
C GLY A 26 5.82 -9.70 5.90
N LEU A 27 7.00 -9.17 6.18
CA LEU A 27 7.57 -9.14 7.54
C LEU A 27 6.72 -8.34 8.53
N SER A 28 5.92 -7.38 8.05
CA SER A 28 4.94 -6.63 8.84
C SER A 28 3.68 -7.45 9.20
N GLY A 29 3.51 -8.64 8.63
CA GLY A 29 2.29 -9.45 8.74
C GLY A 29 1.23 -9.16 7.68
N ASP A 30 1.46 -8.17 6.81
CA ASP A 30 0.53 -7.86 5.71
C ASP A 30 0.47 -8.98 4.68
N ARG A 31 -0.74 -9.31 4.22
CA ARG A 31 -0.95 -10.32 3.16
C ARG A 31 -1.05 -9.64 1.80
N PHE A 32 -0.15 -9.99 0.91
CA PHE A 32 -0.10 -9.50 -0.46
C PHE A 32 -0.69 -10.55 -1.40
N LYS A 33 -1.53 -10.10 -2.33
CA LYS A 33 -2.04 -10.90 -3.45
C LYS A 33 -1.87 -10.12 -4.75
N LEU A 34 -1.00 -10.59 -5.62
CA LEU A 34 -0.68 -9.97 -6.90
C LEU A 34 -1.28 -10.82 -8.02
N PHE A 35 -1.99 -10.18 -8.96
CA PHE A 35 -2.55 -10.84 -10.14
C PHE A 35 -1.61 -10.63 -11.32
N THR A 36 -1.04 -11.71 -11.87
CA THR A 36 0.00 -11.63 -12.92
C THR A 36 -0.56 -11.30 -14.30
N ASP A 37 -1.87 -11.44 -14.49
CA ASP A 37 -2.58 -11.05 -15.71
C ASP A 37 -2.93 -9.55 -15.77
N GLN A 38 -2.71 -8.82 -14.67
CA GLN A 38 -2.95 -7.37 -14.56
C GLN A 38 -4.42 -6.96 -14.83
N ILE A 39 -5.36 -7.90 -14.79
CA ILE A 39 -6.79 -7.61 -15.01
C ILE A 39 -7.43 -6.94 -13.78
N LYS A 40 -6.89 -7.23 -12.59
CA LYS A 40 -7.40 -6.73 -11.31
C LYS A 40 -6.29 -6.04 -10.53
N PRO A 41 -6.60 -4.98 -9.75
CA PRO A 41 -5.65 -4.42 -8.82
C PRO A 41 -5.14 -5.50 -7.84
N PRO A 42 -3.86 -5.48 -7.46
CA PRO A 42 -3.35 -6.28 -6.38
C PRO A 42 -4.08 -5.93 -5.09
N ARG A 43 -3.99 -6.84 -4.11
CA ARG A 43 -4.63 -6.66 -2.81
C ARG A 43 -3.61 -6.67 -1.69
N ILE A 44 -3.83 -5.82 -0.71
CA ILE A 44 -3.15 -5.84 0.59
C ILE A 44 -4.24 -6.10 1.64
N ASN A 45 -4.05 -7.13 2.45
CA ASN A 45 -5.02 -7.54 3.47
C ASN A 45 -6.44 -7.73 2.90
N ASP A 46 -6.52 -8.34 1.72
CA ASP A 46 -7.73 -8.55 0.90
C ASP A 46 -8.41 -7.29 0.34
N ASN A 47 -7.91 -6.10 0.66
CA ASN A 47 -8.38 -4.85 0.06
C ASN A 47 -7.66 -4.57 -1.26
N PRO A 48 -8.38 -4.28 -2.37
CA PRO A 48 -7.74 -3.86 -3.60
C PRO A 48 -7.01 -2.52 -3.40
N ILE A 49 -5.84 -2.38 -4.03
CA ILE A 49 -5.16 -1.09 -4.10
C ILE A 49 -6.03 -0.09 -4.87
N ASP A 50 -6.22 1.08 -4.26
CA ASP A 50 -6.76 2.25 -4.93
C ASP A 50 -5.64 3.01 -5.63
N TYR A 51 -5.71 3.09 -6.96
CA TYR A 51 -4.74 3.81 -7.78
C TYR A 51 -5.08 5.28 -7.98
N ALA A 52 -6.28 5.69 -7.58
CA ALA A 52 -6.75 7.06 -7.71
C ALA A 52 -7.43 7.52 -6.40
N PRO A 53 -6.71 7.47 -5.25
CA PRO A 53 -7.26 7.95 -4.00
C PRO A 53 -7.55 9.44 -4.10
N ALA A 54 -8.56 9.92 -3.37
CA ALA A 54 -8.91 11.33 -3.36
C ALA A 54 -7.72 12.24 -2.95
N ARG A 55 -6.82 11.73 -2.11
CA ARG A 55 -5.61 12.43 -1.65
C ARG A 55 -4.34 11.71 -2.09
N ALA A 56 -3.44 12.46 -2.73
CA ALA A 56 -2.07 12.02 -3.00
C ALA A 56 -1.20 12.04 -1.74
N TYR A 57 -1.45 13.00 -0.85
CA TYR A 57 -0.83 13.07 0.47
C TYR A 57 -1.92 13.12 1.53
N ASP A 58 -1.93 12.15 2.43
CA ASP A 58 -2.90 12.10 3.54
C ASP A 58 -2.20 11.85 4.88
N SER A 59 -1.33 12.80 5.24
CA SER A 59 -0.63 12.81 6.51
C SER A 59 -1.19 13.93 7.41
N PRO A 60 -1.08 13.79 8.75
CA PRO A 60 -1.32 14.90 9.66
C PRO A 60 -0.44 16.13 9.38
N PHE A 61 0.70 15.97 8.71
CA PHE A 61 1.65 17.06 8.46
C PHE A 61 1.68 17.51 7.00
N VAL A 62 1.37 16.63 6.06
CA VAL A 62 1.41 16.91 4.61
C VAL A 62 0.12 16.41 3.98
N GLN A 63 -0.60 17.30 3.30
CA GLN A 63 -1.86 16.98 2.65
C GLN A 63 -1.93 17.55 1.25
N GLY A 64 -2.61 16.85 0.36
CA GLY A 64 -2.86 17.31 -1.00
C GLY A 64 -3.82 16.37 -1.72
N ASP A 65 -4.82 16.95 -2.36
CA ASP A 65 -5.75 16.19 -3.19
C ASP A 65 -5.03 15.74 -4.47
N LEU A 66 -5.34 14.54 -4.93
CA LEU A 66 -4.74 13.99 -6.14
C LEU A 66 -5.02 14.92 -7.32
N ASP A 67 -3.99 15.17 -8.14
CA ASP A 67 -4.06 16.02 -9.34
C ASP A 67 -4.41 17.51 -9.11
N SER A 68 -4.41 17.98 -7.86
CA SER A 68 -4.74 19.38 -7.56
C SER A 68 -3.62 20.38 -7.84
N GLY A 69 -2.36 19.92 -7.90
CA GLY A 69 -1.18 20.80 -7.92
C GLY A 69 -0.99 21.61 -6.62
N LEU A 70 -1.77 21.33 -5.56
CA LEU A 70 -1.70 22.02 -4.28
C LEU A 70 -1.19 21.08 -3.19
N VAL A 71 -0.17 21.51 -2.44
CA VAL A 71 0.37 20.77 -1.30
C VAL A 71 0.38 21.64 -0.06
N MET A 72 -0.34 21.21 0.98
CA MET A 72 -0.36 21.85 2.29
C MET A 72 0.60 21.14 3.24
N ILE A 73 1.48 21.93 3.88
CA ILE A 73 2.37 21.47 4.94
C ILE A 73 1.99 22.19 6.24
N ARG A 74 1.81 21.45 7.33
CA ARG A 74 1.51 21.99 8.67
C ARG A 74 2.47 21.49 9.75
N LYS A 75 2.79 22.34 10.71
CA LYS A 75 3.56 21.99 11.92
C LYS A 75 3.15 22.90 13.09
N GLY A 76 2.43 22.34 14.06
CA GLY A 76 1.77 23.15 15.09
C GLY A 76 0.85 24.17 14.43
N ASP A 77 1.00 25.45 14.77
CA ASP A 77 0.19 26.53 14.22
C ASP A 77 0.70 27.06 12.86
N ARG A 78 1.85 26.57 12.38
CA ARG A 78 2.43 26.99 11.10
C ARG A 78 1.78 26.22 9.95
N LYS A 79 1.40 26.94 8.89
CA LYS A 79 0.87 26.39 7.64
C LYS A 79 1.56 27.02 6.43
N LEU A 80 1.90 26.20 5.44
CA LEU A 80 2.37 26.61 4.12
C LEU A 80 1.55 25.88 3.07
N VAL A 81 1.13 26.59 2.02
CA VAL A 81 0.51 26.00 0.82
C VAL A 81 1.47 26.25 -0.34
N LEU A 82 1.93 25.19 -0.97
CA LEU A 82 2.69 25.22 -2.21
C LEU A 82 1.71 25.05 -3.37
N ASN A 83 1.71 26.00 -4.31
CA ASN A 83 0.94 25.93 -5.54
C ASN A 83 1.88 25.66 -6.70
N PHE A 84 1.69 24.52 -7.38
CA PHE A 84 2.49 24.10 -8.53
C PHE A 84 1.80 24.36 -9.87
N ASN A 85 0.68 25.07 -9.85
CA ASN A 85 -0.02 25.52 -11.05
C ASN A 85 0.39 26.93 -11.50
N GLU A 86 1.33 27.57 -10.78
CA GLU A 86 1.83 28.93 -11.01
C GLU A 86 3.29 28.94 -11.49
#